data_AF-N1WC84-F1
#
_entry.id   AF-N1WC84-F1
#
_cell.length_a   1.000
_cell.length_b   1.000
_cell.length_c   1.000
_cell.angle_alpha   90.00
_cell.angle_beta   90.00
_cell.angle_gamma   90.00
#
_symmetry.space_group_name_H-M   'P 1'
#
loop_
_entity.id
_entity.type
_entity.pdbx_description
1 polymer ?
#
loop_
_entity_poly.entity_id
_entity_poly.type
_entity_poly.pdbx_seq_one_letter_code
_entity_poly.pdbx_strand_id
1 'polypeptide(L)'
;MQFSISKTSLLIAAICLPIFAGPLNPPSITSSSQLLPKSKKYTPIFVMDGKLKTSWVEGAEGEGIGESLQIKYKTPINFRSLSIYNGFGDPKLWAANNRIKKLKISTEEGNEEIVTLKDSLSLQMIEFKSELRAKEISLTIQEVYKGTNSENTAIAELVFNSEQAGSALIPPKNTWAIGKWKTKSNIARIQLHNDGTCEMGYETAKMLCTWTEKGEKVIVSLEATLPLTNTDILEIKRRGNLSDPTLEINGKHEFISNRDGV
;
A
#
# COMPACT_ATOMS: atom_id res chain seq x y z
N MET A 1 10.51 70.18 -0.20
CA MET A 1 11.28 68.96 -0.50
C MET A 1 10.40 67.77 -0.13
N GLN A 2 9.72 67.16 -1.10
CA GLN A 2 8.97 65.92 -0.92
C GLN A 2 8.81 65.28 -2.29
N PHE A 3 9.48 64.14 -2.49
CA PHE A 3 9.46 63.37 -3.73
C PHE A 3 8.15 62.58 -3.81
N SER A 4 7.39 62.78 -4.89
CA SER A 4 6.25 61.91 -5.24
C SER A 4 6.77 60.73 -6.05
N ILE A 5 6.68 59.53 -5.48
CA ILE A 5 7.10 58.28 -6.11
C ILE A 5 5.94 57.76 -6.97
N SER A 6 6.19 57.65 -8.28
CA SER A 6 5.30 57.05 -9.27
C SER A 6 5.01 55.58 -8.92
N LYS A 7 3.74 55.22 -8.79
CA LYS A 7 3.29 53.82 -8.59
C LYS A 7 3.42 53.06 -9.91
N THR A 8 4.48 52.29 -10.06
CA THR A 8 4.57 51.26 -11.10
C THR A 8 3.83 50.02 -10.60
N SER A 9 2.63 49.78 -11.14
CA SER A 9 1.87 48.56 -10.89
C SER A 9 2.57 47.37 -11.55
N LEU A 10 3.20 46.51 -10.76
CA LEU A 10 3.73 45.23 -11.22
C LEU A 10 2.55 44.26 -11.39
N LEU A 11 2.12 44.02 -12.62
CA LEU A 11 1.12 43.01 -12.94
C LEU A 11 1.78 41.63 -12.84
N ILE A 12 1.62 40.94 -11.72
CA ILE A 12 2.00 39.53 -11.60
C ILE A 12 0.93 38.72 -12.34
N ALA A 13 1.19 38.38 -13.59
CA ALA A 13 0.41 37.40 -14.31
C ALA A 13 0.68 36.02 -13.68
N ALA A 14 -0.24 35.56 -12.82
CA ALA A 14 -0.24 34.19 -12.36
C ALA A 14 -0.51 33.27 -13.56
N ILE A 15 0.56 32.70 -14.13
CA ILE A 15 0.46 31.64 -15.13
C ILE A 15 -0.08 30.41 -14.39
N CYS A 16 -1.40 30.26 -14.41
CA CYS A 16 -2.06 29.04 -13.98
C CYS A 16 -1.78 27.99 -15.07
N LEU A 17 -0.66 27.27 -14.95
CA LEU A 17 -0.41 26.12 -15.80
C LEU A 17 -1.54 25.11 -15.53
N PRO A 18 -2.33 24.72 -16.55
CA PRO A 18 -3.30 23.66 -16.35
C PRO A 18 -2.51 22.42 -15.94
N ILE A 19 -2.84 21.86 -14.78
CA ILE A 19 -2.39 20.53 -14.39
C ILE A 19 -2.98 19.59 -15.43
N PHE A 20 -2.19 19.22 -16.44
CA PHE A 20 -2.54 18.18 -17.38
C PHE A 20 -2.58 16.87 -16.59
N ALA A 21 -3.75 16.51 -16.07
CA ALA A 21 -4.02 15.14 -15.70
C ALA A 21 -3.98 14.34 -17.00
N GLY A 22 -2.90 13.60 -17.23
CA GLY A 22 -2.79 12.69 -18.36
C GLY A 22 -4.00 11.74 -18.41
N PRO A 23 -4.41 11.27 -19.60
CA PRO A 23 -5.53 10.34 -19.72
C PRO A 23 -5.26 9.08 -18.90
N LEU A 24 -6.28 8.61 -18.16
CA LEU A 24 -6.23 7.35 -17.43
C LEU A 24 -5.94 6.20 -18.40
N ASN A 25 -4.93 5.39 -18.09
CA ASN A 25 -4.55 4.19 -18.84
C ASN A 25 -4.79 2.93 -17.99
N PRO A 26 -6.03 2.62 -17.60
CA PRO A 26 -6.31 1.45 -16.77
C PRO A 26 -6.01 0.16 -17.56
N PRO A 27 -5.31 -0.81 -16.96
CA PRO A 27 -5.06 -2.08 -17.63
C PRO A 27 -6.26 -3.03 -17.52
N SER A 28 -6.34 -3.99 -18.44
CA SER A 28 -7.09 -5.23 -18.22
C SER A 28 -6.19 -6.26 -17.56
N ILE A 29 -6.74 -7.05 -16.64
CA ILE A 29 -5.97 -8.04 -15.87
C ILE A 29 -6.65 -9.41 -15.98
N THR A 30 -5.87 -10.42 -16.34
CA THR A 30 -6.28 -11.83 -16.33
C THR A 30 -5.28 -12.66 -15.52
N SER A 31 -5.63 -13.91 -15.20
CA SER A 31 -4.75 -14.86 -14.54
C SER A 31 -4.81 -16.22 -15.21
N SER A 32 -3.80 -17.07 -14.96
CA SER A 32 -3.82 -18.48 -15.34
C SER A 32 -4.87 -19.27 -14.55
N SER A 33 -5.08 -18.93 -13.28
CA SER A 33 -6.13 -19.50 -12.44
C SER A 33 -6.67 -18.51 -11.41
N GLN A 34 -7.78 -18.89 -10.79
CA GLN A 34 -8.43 -18.12 -9.74
C GLN A 34 -9.15 -19.08 -8.79
N LEU A 35 -9.01 -18.88 -7.47
CA LEU A 35 -9.81 -19.59 -6.48
C LEU A 35 -11.29 -19.17 -6.55
N LEU A 36 -12.20 -20.15 -6.62
CA LEU A 36 -13.65 -19.93 -6.78
C LEU A 36 -14.46 -20.51 -5.60
N PRO A 37 -14.42 -19.89 -4.40
CA PRO A 37 -15.27 -20.31 -3.29
C PRO A 37 -16.72 -19.83 -3.49
N LYS A 38 -17.67 -20.48 -2.81
CA LYS A 38 -19.11 -20.20 -2.99
C LYS A 38 -19.55 -18.78 -2.62
N SER A 39 -18.88 -18.14 -1.66
CA SER A 39 -19.33 -16.87 -1.04
C SER A 39 -18.37 -15.69 -1.20
N LYS A 40 -17.18 -15.91 -1.78
CA LYS A 40 -16.13 -14.88 -1.90
C LYS A 40 -15.56 -14.86 -3.31
N LYS A 41 -15.04 -13.70 -3.72
CA LYS A 41 -14.38 -13.51 -5.02
C LYS A 41 -12.89 -13.27 -4.78
N TYR A 42 -12.08 -13.75 -5.71
CA TYR A 42 -10.62 -13.60 -5.69
C TYR A 42 -10.09 -13.27 -7.09
N THR A 43 -10.78 -12.35 -7.77
CA THR A 43 -10.57 -12.07 -9.19
C THR A 43 -9.28 -11.29 -9.46
N PRO A 44 -8.63 -11.48 -10.61
CA PRO A 44 -7.37 -10.80 -10.97
C PRO A 44 -7.44 -9.28 -10.87
N ILE A 45 -8.61 -8.67 -11.11
CA ILE A 45 -8.76 -7.21 -11.03
C ILE A 45 -8.47 -6.67 -9.62
N PHE A 46 -8.59 -7.50 -8.58
CA PHE A 46 -8.33 -7.12 -7.20
C PHE A 46 -6.87 -6.82 -6.91
N VAL A 47 -5.92 -7.17 -7.79
CA VAL A 47 -4.52 -6.76 -7.60
C VAL A 47 -4.29 -5.28 -7.93
N MET A 48 -5.27 -4.57 -8.49
CA MET A 48 -5.17 -3.16 -8.86
C MET A 48 -6.48 -2.40 -8.58
N ASP A 49 -7.28 -2.83 -7.60
CA ASP A 49 -8.56 -2.18 -7.28
C ASP A 49 -8.49 -1.13 -6.17
N GLY A 50 -7.29 -0.90 -5.64
CA GLY A 50 -6.96 0.10 -4.63
C GLY A 50 -7.45 -0.27 -3.22
N LYS A 51 -7.71 -1.54 -2.95
CA LYS A 51 -8.36 -2.02 -1.72
C LYS A 51 -7.65 -3.25 -1.15
N LEU A 52 -6.97 -3.06 -0.03
CA LEU A 52 -6.30 -4.15 0.70
C LEU A 52 -7.24 -5.21 1.30
N LYS A 53 -8.55 -4.94 1.37
CA LYS A 53 -9.54 -5.94 1.81
C LYS A 53 -9.86 -6.98 0.72
N THR A 54 -9.46 -6.72 -0.52
CA THR A 54 -9.59 -7.60 -1.66
C THR A 54 -8.21 -8.13 -2.05
N SER A 55 -8.18 -9.30 -2.67
CA SER A 55 -6.94 -9.93 -3.12
C SER A 55 -7.27 -10.88 -4.27
N TRP A 56 -6.38 -10.97 -5.25
CA TRP A 56 -6.38 -12.13 -6.14
C TRP A 56 -5.77 -13.32 -5.40
N VAL A 57 -6.29 -14.50 -5.68
CA VAL A 57 -5.80 -15.78 -5.16
C VAL A 57 -5.77 -16.73 -6.32
N GLU A 58 -4.63 -17.36 -6.55
CA GLU A 58 -4.54 -18.44 -7.54
C GLU A 58 -5.45 -19.61 -7.14
N GLY A 59 -5.80 -20.46 -8.10
CA GLY A 59 -6.73 -21.57 -7.88
C GLY A 59 -6.21 -22.89 -8.42
N ALA A 60 -4.90 -23.03 -8.57
CA ALA A 60 -4.27 -24.28 -8.97
C ALA A 60 -4.20 -25.25 -7.78
N GLU A 61 -3.94 -26.53 -8.07
CA GLU A 61 -3.58 -27.46 -7.00
C GLU A 61 -2.17 -27.16 -6.50
N GLY A 62 -1.98 -27.18 -5.18
CA GLY A 62 -0.69 -26.92 -4.54
C GLY A 62 -0.44 -25.45 -4.23
N GLU A 63 0.83 -25.03 -4.31
CA GLU A 63 1.29 -23.73 -3.82
C GLU A 63 1.13 -22.57 -4.82
N GLY A 64 0.65 -22.84 -6.03
CA GLY A 64 0.52 -21.84 -7.09
C GLY A 64 1.83 -21.46 -7.79
N ILE A 65 2.91 -22.23 -7.63
CA ILE A 65 4.16 -22.01 -8.39
C ILE A 65 3.90 -22.22 -9.88
N GLY A 66 4.31 -21.26 -10.70
CA GLY A 66 4.03 -21.22 -12.14
C GLY A 66 2.74 -20.48 -12.50
N GLU A 67 1.87 -20.20 -11.53
CA GLU A 67 0.69 -19.39 -11.77
C GLU A 67 1.07 -17.95 -12.05
N SER A 68 0.26 -17.29 -12.88
CA SER A 68 0.59 -15.98 -13.43
C SER A 68 -0.60 -15.03 -13.52
N LEU A 69 -0.27 -13.75 -13.50
CA LEU A 69 -1.13 -12.64 -13.89
C LEU A 69 -0.64 -12.05 -15.21
N GLN A 70 -1.57 -11.62 -16.06
CA GLN A 70 -1.30 -10.89 -17.28
C GLN A 70 -1.95 -9.51 -17.17
N ILE A 71 -1.13 -8.48 -17.28
CA ILE A 71 -1.54 -7.08 -17.15
C ILE A 71 -1.34 -6.41 -18.51
N LYS A 72 -2.41 -5.93 -19.11
CA LYS A 72 -2.40 -5.35 -20.45
C LYS A 72 -2.93 -3.92 -20.43
N TYR A 73 -2.05 -2.98 -20.71
CA TYR A 73 -2.37 -1.57 -20.84
C TYR A 73 -2.91 -1.22 -22.25
N LYS A 74 -3.64 -0.11 -22.37
CA LYS A 74 -4.10 0.37 -23.68
C LYS A 74 -2.91 0.91 -24.49
N THR A 75 -2.05 1.67 -23.83
CA THR A 75 -0.79 2.19 -24.36
C THR A 75 0.39 1.72 -23.50
N PRO A 76 1.59 1.48 -24.07
CA PRO A 76 2.75 1.09 -23.30
C PRO A 76 3.08 2.10 -22.20
N ILE A 77 3.51 1.60 -21.04
CA ILE A 77 3.96 2.38 -19.90
C ILE A 77 5.47 2.26 -19.74
N ASN A 78 6.11 3.30 -19.17
CA ASN A 78 7.50 3.23 -18.73
C ASN A 78 7.52 3.15 -17.21
N PHE A 79 8.26 2.20 -16.65
CA PHE A 79 8.31 1.98 -15.20
C PHE A 79 9.69 1.47 -14.78
N ARG A 80 10.17 1.95 -13.64
CA ARG A 80 11.43 1.50 -13.03
C ARG A 80 11.21 0.70 -11.75
N SER A 81 10.01 0.72 -11.20
CA SER A 81 9.72 -0.01 -9.97
C SER A 81 8.27 -0.51 -9.92
N LEU A 82 8.08 -1.54 -9.09
CA LEU A 82 6.82 -2.15 -8.74
C LEU A 82 6.57 -1.96 -7.25
N SER A 83 5.40 -1.42 -6.91
CA SER A 83 4.90 -1.33 -5.55
C SER A 83 3.92 -2.49 -5.32
N ILE A 84 4.08 -3.30 -4.26
CA ILE A 84 3.28 -4.51 -4.03
C ILE A 84 2.98 -4.75 -2.54
N TYR A 85 1.74 -5.15 -2.25
CA TYR A 85 1.31 -5.81 -1.02
C TYR A 85 1.17 -7.30 -1.28
N ASN A 86 2.17 -8.05 -0.84
CA ASN A 86 2.33 -9.47 -1.10
C ASN A 86 1.47 -10.32 -0.14
N GLY A 87 0.74 -11.32 -0.65
CA GLY A 87 -0.21 -12.10 0.13
C GLY A 87 -1.59 -11.44 0.22
N PHE A 88 -2.32 -11.69 1.31
CA PHE A 88 -3.58 -10.98 1.61
C PHE A 88 -3.32 -9.67 2.35
N GLY A 89 -4.20 -8.68 2.19
CA GLY A 89 -4.13 -7.49 3.04
C GLY A 89 -4.76 -7.69 4.43
N ASP A 90 -5.57 -8.73 4.62
CA ASP A 90 -6.01 -9.14 5.96
C ASP A 90 -4.86 -9.90 6.67
N PRO A 91 -4.37 -9.46 7.84
CA PRO A 91 -3.21 -10.08 8.49
C PRO A 91 -3.41 -11.56 8.85
N LYS A 92 -4.63 -11.95 9.24
CA LYS A 92 -4.92 -13.35 9.59
C LYS A 92 -4.87 -14.23 8.35
N LEU A 93 -5.48 -13.78 7.25
CA LEU A 93 -5.38 -14.49 5.97
C LEU A 93 -3.97 -14.48 5.42
N TRP A 94 -3.21 -13.38 5.61
CA TRP A 94 -1.82 -13.28 5.18
C TRP A 94 -0.95 -14.33 5.87
N ALA A 95 -1.04 -14.45 7.19
CA ALA A 95 -0.29 -15.46 7.95
C ALA A 95 -0.74 -16.89 7.62
N ALA A 96 -2.04 -17.10 7.39
CA ALA A 96 -2.60 -18.41 7.11
C ALA A 96 -2.27 -18.97 5.72
N ASN A 97 -1.93 -18.11 4.75
CA ASN A 97 -1.73 -18.47 3.35
C ASN A 97 -0.29 -18.20 2.88
N ASN A 98 0.02 -18.71 1.70
CA ASN A 98 1.32 -18.52 1.10
C ASN A 98 1.51 -17.06 0.63
N ARG A 99 2.75 -16.57 0.76
CA ARG A 99 3.19 -15.28 0.19
C ARG A 99 4.22 -15.56 -0.89
N ILE A 100 4.31 -14.71 -1.89
CA ILE A 100 5.30 -14.88 -2.97
C ILE A 100 6.69 -14.56 -2.44
N LYS A 101 7.66 -15.44 -2.62
CA LYS A 101 9.08 -15.22 -2.28
C LYS A 101 9.87 -14.72 -3.48
N LYS A 102 9.73 -15.39 -4.62
CA LYS A 102 10.31 -14.96 -5.89
C LYS A 102 9.22 -14.73 -6.91
N LEU A 103 9.25 -13.57 -7.54
CA LEU A 103 8.34 -13.18 -8.61
C LEU A 103 9.15 -12.95 -9.88
N LYS A 104 8.75 -13.57 -10.98
CA LYS A 104 9.26 -13.27 -12.32
C LYS A 104 8.33 -12.26 -12.97
N ILE A 105 8.90 -11.18 -13.49
CA ILE A 105 8.24 -10.17 -14.31
C ILE A 105 8.78 -10.32 -15.72
N SER A 106 7.92 -10.49 -16.71
CA SER A 106 8.31 -10.50 -18.13
C SER A 106 7.44 -9.59 -18.98
N THR A 107 7.99 -9.00 -20.03
CA THR A 107 7.27 -8.12 -20.95
C THR A 107 7.10 -8.74 -22.33
N GLU A 108 6.24 -8.17 -23.18
CA GLU A 108 6.07 -8.62 -24.56
C GLU A 108 7.33 -8.48 -25.42
N GLU A 109 8.25 -7.58 -25.02
CA GLU A 109 9.53 -7.35 -25.69
C GLU A 109 10.62 -8.35 -25.26
N GLY A 110 10.28 -9.30 -24.39
CA GLY A 110 11.20 -10.35 -23.92
C GLY A 110 12.11 -9.94 -22.77
N ASN A 111 11.90 -8.76 -22.17
CA ASN A 111 12.60 -8.38 -20.95
C ASN A 111 12.13 -9.25 -19.78
N GLU A 112 13.06 -9.68 -18.93
CA GLU A 112 12.77 -10.48 -17.74
C GLU A 112 13.50 -9.93 -16.50
N GLU A 113 12.77 -9.80 -15.39
CA GLU A 113 13.30 -9.49 -14.07
C GLU A 113 12.80 -10.53 -13.07
N ILE A 114 13.71 -11.06 -12.24
CA ILE A 114 13.34 -11.94 -11.13
C ILE A 114 13.66 -11.19 -9.85
N VAL A 115 12.62 -10.93 -9.06
CA VAL A 115 12.73 -10.17 -7.82
C VAL A 115 12.42 -11.06 -6.62
N THR A 116 13.13 -10.82 -5.52
CA THR A 116 12.83 -11.46 -4.23
C THR A 116 12.04 -10.50 -3.38
N LEU A 117 10.84 -10.91 -2.97
CA LEU A 117 10.00 -10.14 -2.07
C LEU A 117 10.36 -10.48 -0.62
N LYS A 118 10.25 -9.47 0.26
CA LYS A 118 10.36 -9.67 1.70
C LYS A 118 9.11 -10.40 2.19
N ASP A 119 9.28 -11.21 3.21
CA ASP A 119 8.17 -11.80 3.94
C ASP A 119 7.57 -10.75 4.89
N SER A 120 6.78 -9.84 4.31
CA SER A 120 6.20 -8.71 5.01
C SER A 120 4.81 -8.39 4.46
N LEU A 121 3.89 -8.10 5.37
CA LEU A 121 2.56 -7.58 5.10
C LEU A 121 2.58 -6.11 4.62
N SER A 122 3.69 -5.39 4.85
CA SER A 122 3.90 -4.00 4.42
C SER A 122 3.93 -3.82 2.92
N LEU A 123 3.69 -2.59 2.46
CA LEU A 123 4.03 -2.18 1.10
C LEU A 123 5.52 -2.40 0.83
N GLN A 124 5.83 -2.99 -0.31
CA GLN A 124 7.19 -3.14 -0.79
C GLN A 124 7.34 -2.42 -2.12
N MET A 125 8.36 -1.58 -2.22
CA MET A 125 8.78 -1.00 -3.49
C MET A 125 10.01 -1.75 -3.98
N ILE A 126 9.89 -2.33 -5.17
CA ILE A 126 10.93 -3.13 -5.82
C ILE A 126 11.42 -2.36 -7.04
N GLU A 127 12.67 -1.94 -7.02
CA GLU A 127 13.32 -1.30 -8.17
C GLU A 127 13.90 -2.35 -9.13
N PHE A 128 13.68 -2.16 -10.43
CA PHE A 128 14.28 -2.97 -11.49
C PHE A 128 15.66 -2.43 -11.87
N LYS A 129 16.47 -3.27 -12.55
CA LYS A 129 17.85 -2.91 -12.91
C LYS A 129 17.90 -1.71 -13.86
N SER A 130 16.91 -1.63 -14.75
CA SER A 130 16.72 -0.53 -15.69
C SER A 130 15.24 -0.17 -15.79
N GLU A 131 14.95 1.00 -16.34
CA GLU A 131 13.59 1.33 -16.76
C GLU A 131 13.13 0.36 -17.85
N LEU A 132 11.91 -0.13 -17.71
CA LEU A 132 11.26 -1.02 -18.66
C LEU A 132 10.13 -0.27 -19.36
N ARG A 133 9.94 -0.60 -20.64
CA ARG A 133 8.78 -0.18 -21.43
C ARG A 133 7.96 -1.41 -21.79
N ALA A 134 6.67 -1.40 -21.49
CA ALA A 134 5.80 -2.53 -21.80
C ALA A 134 4.34 -2.13 -21.92
N LYS A 135 3.62 -2.82 -22.78
CA LYS A 135 2.16 -2.82 -22.89
C LYS A 135 1.56 -4.05 -22.22
N GLU A 136 2.25 -5.20 -22.30
CA GLU A 136 1.80 -6.46 -21.72
C GLU A 136 2.86 -6.98 -20.75
N ILE A 137 2.48 -7.17 -19.50
CA ILE A 137 3.38 -7.58 -18.43
C ILE A 137 2.82 -8.85 -17.79
N SER A 138 3.64 -9.89 -17.75
CA SER A 138 3.35 -11.12 -17.02
C SER A 138 4.05 -11.11 -15.67
N LEU A 139 3.32 -11.49 -14.63
CA LEU A 139 3.85 -11.73 -13.30
C LEU A 139 3.67 -13.22 -12.98
N THR A 140 4.76 -13.97 -12.81
CA THR A 140 4.73 -15.42 -12.56
C THR A 140 5.34 -15.76 -11.21
N ILE A 141 4.61 -16.54 -10.40
CA ILE A 141 5.07 -17.02 -9.10
C ILE A 141 6.19 -18.05 -9.32
N GLN A 142 7.36 -17.83 -8.73
CA GLN A 142 8.51 -18.74 -8.85
C GLN A 142 8.79 -19.52 -7.56
N GLU A 143 8.63 -18.87 -6.41
CA GLU A 143 8.80 -19.47 -5.08
C GLU A 143 7.85 -18.80 -4.09
N VAL A 144 7.50 -19.49 -3.01
CA VAL A 144 6.62 -18.97 -1.95
C VAL A 144 7.24 -19.08 -0.55
N TYR A 145 6.80 -18.21 0.36
CA TYR A 145 6.88 -18.43 1.80
C TYR A 145 5.61 -19.15 2.24
N LYS A 146 5.76 -20.24 3.00
CA LYS A 146 4.62 -21.04 3.44
C LYS A 146 3.78 -20.33 4.49
N GLY A 147 2.47 -20.35 4.30
CA GLY A 147 1.49 -20.00 5.32
C GLY A 147 1.36 -21.09 6.38
N THR A 148 0.59 -20.82 7.44
CA THR A 148 0.38 -21.80 8.50
C THR A 148 -0.68 -22.85 8.19
N ASN A 149 -1.64 -22.55 7.30
CA ASN A 149 -2.88 -23.33 7.19
C ASN A 149 -3.31 -23.69 5.76
N SER A 150 -2.74 -23.07 4.74
CA SER A 150 -3.24 -23.14 3.37
C SER A 150 -2.11 -22.99 2.35
N GLU A 151 -2.20 -23.72 1.25
CA GLU A 151 -1.25 -23.64 0.13
C GLU A 151 -1.60 -22.52 -0.86
N ASN A 152 -2.77 -21.89 -0.71
CA ASN A 152 -3.18 -20.82 -1.62
C ASN A 152 -2.20 -19.64 -1.57
N THR A 153 -1.82 -19.11 -2.73
CA THR A 153 -0.99 -17.91 -2.85
C THR A 153 -1.81 -16.71 -3.32
N ALA A 154 -1.56 -15.54 -2.72
CA ALA A 154 -2.36 -14.35 -2.97
C ALA A 154 -1.52 -13.10 -3.27
N ILE A 155 -2.14 -12.13 -3.93
CA ILE A 155 -1.64 -10.75 -4.04
C ILE A 155 -2.79 -9.81 -3.70
N ALA A 156 -2.57 -8.92 -2.73
CA ALA A 156 -3.56 -7.97 -2.27
C ALA A 156 -3.63 -6.77 -3.20
N GLU A 157 -2.48 -6.17 -3.51
CA GLU A 157 -2.38 -4.98 -4.35
C GLU A 157 -1.01 -4.93 -5.01
N LEU A 158 -0.94 -4.40 -6.23
CA LEU A 158 0.30 -4.14 -6.95
C LEU A 158 0.13 -2.98 -7.94
N VAL A 159 1.15 -2.16 -8.12
CA VAL A 159 1.16 -1.05 -9.09
C VAL A 159 2.55 -0.86 -9.66
N PHE A 160 2.65 -0.79 -10.99
CA PHE A 160 3.85 -0.30 -11.66
C PHE A 160 3.95 1.21 -11.49
N ASN A 161 5.03 1.68 -10.86
CA ASN A 161 5.22 3.10 -10.60
C ASN A 161 5.60 3.79 -11.93
N SER A 162 4.58 4.36 -12.58
CA SER A 162 4.65 4.97 -13.91
C SER A 162 3.68 6.13 -13.98
N GLU A 163 4.13 7.27 -14.52
CA GLU A 163 3.25 8.41 -14.78
C GLU A 163 2.17 8.05 -15.83
N GLN A 164 2.49 7.14 -16.76
CA GLN A 164 1.60 6.70 -17.83
C GLN A 164 0.62 5.61 -17.39
N ALA A 165 0.81 4.97 -16.23
CA ALA A 165 -0.10 3.95 -15.73
C ALA A 165 -1.39 4.54 -15.13
N GLY A 166 -1.38 5.83 -14.76
CA GLY A 166 -2.54 6.52 -14.18
C GLY A 166 -2.97 6.00 -12.80
N SER A 167 -2.20 5.05 -12.24
CA SER A 167 -2.40 4.47 -10.92
C SER A 167 -1.14 4.70 -10.11
N ALA A 168 -1.24 5.47 -9.05
CA ALA A 168 -0.28 5.43 -7.96
C ALA A 168 -0.90 4.58 -6.85
N LEU A 169 -0.12 3.70 -6.22
CA LEU A 169 -0.43 3.32 -4.84
C LEU A 169 -0.20 4.58 -4.01
N ILE A 170 -1.27 5.37 -3.87
CA ILE A 170 -1.26 6.59 -3.09
C ILE A 170 -1.39 6.13 -1.64
N PRO A 171 -0.34 6.18 -0.78
CA PRO A 171 -0.60 6.35 0.63
C PRO A 171 -1.49 7.61 0.70
N PRO A 172 -2.71 7.54 1.25
CA PRO A 172 -3.72 8.54 0.96
C PRO A 172 -3.16 9.92 1.18
N LYS A 173 -3.31 10.78 0.17
CA LYS A 173 -3.15 12.23 0.33
C LYS A 173 -3.90 12.58 1.60
N ASN A 174 -3.19 13.18 2.58
CA ASN A 174 -3.64 13.43 3.97
C ASN A 174 -3.06 12.48 5.04
N THR A 175 -1.82 12.04 4.91
CA THR A 175 -1.14 11.21 5.92
C THR A 175 -0.58 12.07 7.06
N TRP A 176 -1.24 12.09 8.24
CA TRP A 176 -0.82 12.92 9.39
C TRP A 176 -0.53 12.17 10.69
N ALA A 177 -0.72 10.85 10.70
CA ALA A 177 -0.48 10.04 11.90
C ALA A 177 0.89 9.33 11.90
N ILE A 178 1.71 9.51 10.87
CA ILE A 178 3.06 8.92 10.80
C ILE A 178 3.91 9.43 11.97
N GLY A 179 4.65 8.54 12.63
CA GLY A 179 5.57 8.89 13.71
C GLY A 179 5.42 8.02 14.95
N LYS A 180 6.20 8.35 15.99
CA LYS A 180 6.17 7.69 17.30
C LYS A 180 5.24 8.43 18.24
N TRP A 181 4.37 7.69 18.91
CA TRP A 181 3.32 8.19 19.79
C TRP A 181 3.34 7.42 21.11
N LYS A 182 2.97 8.07 22.21
CA LYS A 182 2.89 7.44 23.53
C LYS A 182 1.65 7.91 24.27
N THR A 183 1.12 7.07 25.17
CA THR A 183 0.05 7.54 26.07
C THR A 183 0.58 8.66 26.95
N LYS A 184 -0.29 9.56 27.43
CA LYS A 184 0.11 10.61 28.40
C LYS A 184 0.82 10.04 29.64
N SER A 185 0.50 8.80 30.01
CA SER A 185 1.08 8.05 31.12
C SER A 185 2.34 7.23 30.78
N ASN A 186 2.83 7.24 29.53
CA ASN A 186 3.94 6.42 29.03
C ASN A 186 3.75 4.89 29.14
N ILE A 187 2.52 4.42 29.29
CA ILE A 187 2.21 2.99 29.48
C ILE A 187 2.29 2.21 28.16
N ALA A 188 1.96 2.85 27.03
CA ALA A 188 2.04 2.22 25.71
C ALA A 188 2.63 3.17 24.67
N ARG A 189 3.29 2.60 23.65
CA ARG A 189 3.86 3.30 22.50
C ARG A 189 3.30 2.73 21.20
N ILE A 190 3.07 3.60 20.22
CA ILE A 190 2.66 3.24 18.86
C ILE A 190 3.60 3.94 17.89
N GLN A 191 4.07 3.23 16.88
CA GLN A 191 4.82 3.79 15.77
C GLN A 191 4.07 3.53 14.47
N LEU A 192 3.80 4.58 13.71
CA LEU A 192 3.14 4.49 12.40
C LEU A 192 4.15 4.81 11.30
N HIS A 193 4.21 3.94 10.30
CA HIS A 193 5.19 3.97 9.22
C HIS A 193 4.56 4.41 7.89
N ASN A 194 5.39 4.96 7.01
CA ASN A 194 4.97 5.42 5.67
C ASN A 194 4.53 4.29 4.75
N ASP A 195 5.00 3.07 4.99
CA ASP A 195 4.68 1.86 4.23
C ASP A 195 3.33 1.25 4.63
N GLY A 196 2.54 1.96 5.44
CA GLY A 196 1.27 1.51 5.94
C GLY A 196 1.39 0.50 7.07
N THR A 197 2.52 0.42 7.78
CA THR A 197 2.62 -0.43 8.99
C THR A 197 2.57 0.31 10.31
N CYS A 198 2.24 -0.42 11.37
CA CYS A 198 2.25 0.03 12.75
C CYS A 198 3.05 -0.94 13.63
N GLU A 199 3.79 -0.41 14.60
CA GLU A 199 4.36 -1.14 15.74
C GLU A 199 3.70 -0.67 17.04
N MET A 200 3.42 -1.57 17.98
CA MET A 200 2.86 -1.19 19.27
C MET A 200 3.45 -1.96 20.46
N GLY A 201 3.84 -1.23 21.51
CA GLY A 201 4.41 -1.80 22.75
C GLY A 201 5.94 -1.82 22.79
N TYR A 202 6.50 -2.68 23.65
CA TYR A 202 7.94 -2.96 23.73
C TYR A 202 8.35 -4.18 22.90
N GLU A 203 7.37 -5.01 22.52
CA GLU A 203 7.53 -6.12 21.59
C GLU A 203 6.97 -5.66 20.24
N THR A 204 7.77 -5.76 19.19
CA THR A 204 7.41 -5.31 17.84
C THR A 204 6.34 -6.22 17.25
N ALA A 205 5.07 -5.86 17.35
CA ALA A 205 4.01 -6.43 16.50
C ALA A 205 3.93 -5.60 15.22
N LYS A 206 4.17 -6.20 14.05
CA LYS A 206 3.97 -5.53 12.75
C LYS A 206 2.51 -5.64 12.37
N MET A 207 1.88 -4.54 11.96
CA MET A 207 0.43 -4.49 11.71
C MET A 207 0.14 -3.67 10.46
N LEU A 208 -0.87 -4.04 9.68
CA LEU A 208 -1.25 -3.27 8.48
C LEU A 208 -2.24 -2.16 8.85
N CYS A 209 -1.89 -0.95 8.42
CA CYS A 209 -2.67 0.27 8.53
C CYS A 209 -3.30 0.58 7.17
N THR A 210 -4.62 0.41 7.10
CA THR A 210 -5.43 0.89 5.99
C THR A 210 -6.03 2.24 6.36
N TRP A 211 -5.92 3.22 5.50
CA TRP A 211 -6.49 4.54 5.74
C TRP A 211 -7.88 4.65 5.09
N THR A 212 -8.76 5.47 5.65
CA THR A 212 -10.03 5.76 4.97
C THR A 212 -9.83 6.64 3.74
N GLU A 213 -10.74 6.56 2.77
CA GLU A 213 -10.70 7.33 1.51
C GLU A 213 -10.56 8.85 1.71
N LYS A 214 -10.95 9.37 2.88
CA LYS A 214 -10.86 10.80 3.25
C LYS A 214 -9.64 11.16 4.10
N GLY A 215 -8.83 10.18 4.53
CA GLY A 215 -7.70 10.38 5.45
C GLY A 215 -8.09 10.77 6.88
N GLU A 216 -9.38 10.68 7.23
CA GLU A 216 -9.92 11.11 8.53
C GLU A 216 -9.54 10.16 9.67
N LYS A 217 -9.29 8.88 9.36
CA LYS A 217 -8.94 7.84 10.32
C LYS A 217 -8.11 6.72 9.70
N VAL A 218 -7.24 6.12 10.51
CA VAL A 218 -6.48 4.90 10.19
C VAL A 218 -7.21 3.71 10.80
N ILE A 219 -7.40 2.67 10.01
CA ILE A 219 -7.88 1.36 10.44
C ILE A 219 -6.67 0.44 10.47
N VAL A 220 -6.26 0.03 11.67
CA VAL A 220 -5.17 -0.93 11.85
C VAL A 220 -5.75 -2.31 12.09
N SER A 221 -5.41 -3.26 11.23
CA SER A 221 -5.73 -4.68 11.43
C SER A 221 -4.56 -5.36 12.12
N LEU A 222 -4.87 -6.09 13.18
CA LEU A 222 -3.89 -6.58 14.14
C LEU A 222 -3.59 -8.07 13.95
N GLU A 223 -2.32 -8.47 14.07
CA GLU A 223 -1.90 -9.88 14.05
C GLU A 223 -2.29 -10.64 15.35
N ALA A 224 -2.59 -9.92 16.42
CA ALA A 224 -3.04 -10.48 17.72
C ALA A 224 -4.01 -9.53 18.44
N THR A 225 -4.82 -10.07 19.36
CA THR A 225 -5.66 -9.25 20.26
C THR A 225 -4.76 -8.52 21.26
N LEU A 226 -4.95 -7.21 21.40
CA LEU A 226 -4.10 -6.37 22.22
C LEU A 226 -4.60 -6.27 23.66
N PRO A 227 -3.72 -6.02 24.65
CA PRO A 227 -4.14 -5.73 26.02
C PRO A 227 -5.02 -4.48 26.15
N LEU A 228 -4.94 -3.57 25.18
CA LEU A 228 -5.65 -2.29 25.18
C LEU A 228 -7.08 -2.39 24.62
N THR A 229 -7.37 -3.43 23.84
CA THR A 229 -8.65 -3.58 23.11
C THR A 229 -9.02 -5.04 22.91
N ASN A 230 -10.28 -5.41 23.17
CA ASN A 230 -10.83 -6.74 22.85
C ASN A 230 -11.13 -6.92 21.34
N THR A 231 -10.50 -6.11 20.48
CA THR A 231 -10.70 -6.11 19.03
C THR A 231 -9.36 -6.31 18.34
N ASP A 232 -9.40 -6.96 17.18
CA ASP A 232 -8.31 -7.12 16.21
C ASP A 232 -8.26 -5.96 15.19
N ILE A 233 -9.06 -4.92 15.42
CA ILE A 233 -9.12 -3.69 14.62
C ILE A 233 -8.97 -2.49 15.55
N LEU A 234 -8.07 -1.57 15.21
CA LEU A 234 -7.96 -0.26 15.85
C LEU A 234 -8.40 0.83 14.88
N GLU A 235 -9.37 1.64 15.28
CA GLU A 235 -9.67 2.91 14.65
C GLU A 235 -8.84 4.00 15.33
N ILE A 236 -7.86 4.55 14.61
CA ILE A 236 -7.04 5.67 15.06
C ILE A 236 -7.57 6.95 14.40
N LYS A 237 -8.04 7.88 15.23
CA LYS A 237 -8.52 9.20 14.85
C LYS A 237 -7.56 10.27 15.33
N ARG A 238 -7.37 11.31 14.52
CA ARG A 238 -6.66 12.51 14.95
C ARG A 238 -7.61 13.43 15.73
N ARG A 239 -7.11 14.01 16.83
CA ARG A 239 -7.74 15.06 17.62
C ARG A 239 -6.74 16.20 17.85
N GLY A 240 -7.21 17.30 18.44
CA GLY A 240 -6.38 18.47 18.72
C GLY A 240 -6.14 19.37 17.50
N ASN A 241 -5.26 20.35 17.67
CA ASN A 241 -4.95 21.36 16.67
C ASN A 241 -3.84 20.90 15.71
N LEU A 242 -3.63 21.63 14.61
CA LEU A 242 -2.69 21.23 13.56
C LEU A 242 -1.24 21.15 14.04
N SER A 243 -0.87 22.01 14.98
CA SER A 243 0.47 22.16 15.54
C SER A 243 0.81 21.15 16.66
N ASP A 244 -0.21 20.62 17.36
CA ASP A 244 -0.02 19.64 18.43
C ASP A 244 -1.16 18.62 18.44
N PRO A 245 -1.20 17.73 17.44
CA PRO A 245 -2.23 16.72 17.35
C PRO A 245 -2.10 15.66 18.44
N THR A 246 -3.24 15.09 18.85
CA THR A 246 -3.32 13.85 19.62
C THR A 246 -3.95 12.75 18.75
N LEU A 247 -3.63 11.49 19.06
CA LEU A 247 -4.27 10.33 18.44
C LEU A 247 -5.22 9.68 19.44
N GLU A 248 -6.45 9.43 19.01
CA GLU A 248 -7.50 8.75 19.75
C GLU A 248 -7.70 7.36 19.15
N ILE A 249 -7.63 6.30 19.96
CA ILE A 249 -7.78 4.92 19.51
C ILE A 249 -9.08 4.34 20.05
N ASN A 250 -9.92 3.84 19.14
CA ASN A 250 -11.23 3.26 19.41
C ASN A 250 -12.12 4.17 20.30
N GLY A 251 -11.90 5.48 20.27
CA GLY A 251 -12.62 6.45 21.12
C GLY A 251 -12.28 6.39 22.60
N LYS A 252 -11.24 5.63 23.02
CA LYS A 252 -10.97 5.35 24.44
C LYS A 252 -9.58 5.78 24.91
N HIS A 253 -8.57 5.62 24.06
CA HIS A 253 -7.18 5.83 24.46
C HIS A 253 -6.58 7.01 23.72
N GLU A 254 -5.99 7.95 24.44
CA GLU A 254 -5.37 9.15 23.87
C GLU A 254 -3.83 9.07 23.92
N PHE A 255 -3.20 9.30 22.77
CA PHE A 255 -1.76 9.30 22.56
C PHE A 255 -1.29 10.69 22.13
N ILE A 256 -0.10 11.06 22.59
CA ILE A 256 0.58 12.32 22.27
C ILE A 256 1.86 12.03 21.48
N SER A 257 2.29 13.01 20.68
CA SER A 257 3.52 12.90 19.90
C SER A 257 4.71 12.62 20.84
N ASN A 258 5.51 11.62 20.49
CA ASN A 258 6.72 11.33 21.25
C ASN A 258 7.87 12.21 20.74
N ARG A 259 8.15 13.31 21.45
CA ARG A 259 9.20 14.27 21.08
C ARG A 259 10.59 13.89 21.59
N ASP A 260 10.70 12.80 22.36
CA ASP A 260 11.93 12.42 23.06
C ASP A 260 12.89 11.56 22.22
N GLY A 261 12.80 11.60 20.89
CA GLY A 261 13.67 10.78 20.02
C GLY A 261 13.65 11.19 18.55
N VAL A 262 14.59 12.05 18.18
CA VAL A 262 15.19 12.08 16.83
C VAL A 262 16.06 10.84 16.68
#